data_AF-F2U1K1-F1
#
_entry.id   AF-F2U1K1-F1
#
_cell.length_a   1.000
_cell.length_b   1.000
_cell.length_c   1.000
_cell.angle_alpha   90.00
_cell.angle_beta   90.00
_cell.angle_gamma   90.00
#
_symmetry.space_group_name_H-M   'P 1'
#
loop_
_entity.id
_entity.type
_entity.pdbx_description
1 polymer ?
#
loop_
_entity_poly.entity_id
_entity_poly.type
_entity_poly.pdbx_seq_one_letter_code
_entity_poly.pdbx_strand_id
1 'polypeptide(L)'
;MPPKFGLVIPKSKAQQGAQRVAQLQRSREAAALFNDDDSDDDADEQIGGKAEVNQMLLREAASSRTAKNIQRELEKAQEQDPSIFQYDEVYDDMAVARVKSDPRFERYQHGKKKEPKYIAQLLRAAKERKRRDDARIERAAQREREEEGDEFADKEEFVTEAYKKKLLEIKETEALEKLEEAEDVTTTTTTTRRCKHLVFF
;
A
#
# COMPACT_ATOMS: atom_id res chain seq x y z
N MET A 1 -46.08 -10.50 -24.23
CA MET A 1 -46.31 -11.27 -22.99
C MET A 1 -45.17 -10.96 -22.04
N PRO A 2 -45.43 -10.51 -20.79
CA PRO A 2 -44.36 -10.25 -19.82
C PRO A 2 -43.75 -11.57 -19.32
N PRO A 3 -42.45 -11.60 -18.96
CA PRO A 3 -41.77 -12.82 -18.52
C PRO A 3 -42.39 -13.35 -17.22
N LYS A 4 -42.64 -14.66 -17.21
CA LYS A 4 -43.47 -15.38 -16.21
C LYS A 4 -42.80 -15.59 -14.85
N PHE A 5 -41.52 -15.21 -14.71
CA PHE A 5 -40.77 -15.32 -13.47
C PHE A 5 -39.83 -14.12 -13.33
N GLY A 6 -40.21 -13.19 -12.47
CA GLY A 6 -39.41 -12.01 -12.12
C GLY A 6 -39.99 -11.41 -10.84
N LEU A 7 -39.13 -11.18 -9.85
CA LEU A 7 -39.50 -10.60 -8.56
C LEU A 7 -39.92 -9.12 -8.78
N VAL A 8 -41.22 -8.84 -8.77
CA VAL A 8 -41.76 -7.48 -8.92
C VAL A 8 -41.68 -6.77 -7.57
N ILE A 9 -40.67 -5.92 -7.38
CA ILE A 9 -40.55 -5.06 -6.20
C ILE A 9 -41.37 -3.79 -6.44
N PRO A 10 -42.45 -3.52 -5.68
CA PRO A 10 -43.21 -2.29 -5.81
C PRO A 10 -42.36 -1.10 -5.31
N LYS A 11 -42.21 -0.06 -6.15
CA LYS A 11 -41.63 1.22 -5.75
C LYS A 11 -42.67 2.02 -4.93
N SER A 12 -42.79 1.73 -3.63
CA SER A 12 -43.53 2.60 -2.72
C SER A 12 -42.58 3.56 -1.99
N LYS A 13 -42.71 4.82 -2.42
CA LYS A 13 -42.42 6.10 -1.75
C LYS A 13 -41.65 6.06 -0.42
N ALA A 14 -40.48 6.69 -0.45
CA ALA A 14 -39.76 7.22 0.70
C ALA A 14 -40.64 8.18 1.51
N GLN A 15 -41.34 7.67 2.54
CA GLN A 15 -41.99 8.46 3.59
C GLN A 15 -42.59 7.57 4.71
N GLN A 16 -41.86 6.58 5.24
CA GLN A 16 -42.32 5.83 6.44
C GLN A 16 -41.17 5.44 7.39
N GLY A 17 -40.15 6.30 7.49
CA GLY A 17 -39.01 6.10 8.41
C GLY A 17 -39.31 6.40 9.89
N ALA A 18 -40.48 6.97 10.23
CA ALA A 18 -40.75 7.48 11.58
C ALA A 18 -41.78 6.66 12.40
N GLN A 19 -42.41 5.64 11.82
CA GLN A 19 -43.47 4.87 12.53
C GLN A 19 -43.09 3.40 12.80
N ARG A 20 -41.90 2.93 12.40
CA ARG A 20 -41.46 1.54 12.64
C ARG A 20 -40.68 1.32 13.93
N VAL A 21 -40.38 2.37 14.68
CA VAL A 21 -39.62 2.25 15.93
C VAL A 21 -40.51 1.83 17.12
N ALA A 22 -41.83 1.84 16.96
CA ALA A 22 -42.79 1.53 18.03
C ALA A 22 -43.45 0.13 17.94
N GLN A 23 -43.08 -0.71 16.96
CA GLN A 23 -43.67 -2.06 16.81
C GLN A 23 -42.67 -3.22 17.05
N LEU A 24 -41.48 -2.93 17.59
CA LEU A 24 -40.49 -3.94 18.01
C LEU A 24 -40.75 -4.48 19.42
N GLN A 25 -42.01 -4.80 19.73
CA GLN A 25 -42.39 -5.51 20.96
C GLN A 25 -43.39 -6.63 20.66
N ARG A 26 -43.12 -7.45 19.64
CA ARG A 26 -43.88 -8.68 19.41
C ARG A 26 -42.95 -9.89 19.22
N SER A 27 -43.13 -10.82 20.16
CA SER A 27 -42.74 -12.23 20.21
C SER A 27 -41.25 -12.56 20.04
N ARG A 28 -40.60 -12.79 21.19
CA ARG A 28 -39.35 -13.55 21.34
C ARG A 28 -39.47 -15.04 20.99
N GLU A 29 -40.62 -15.51 20.50
CA GLU A 29 -40.91 -16.95 20.31
C GLU A 29 -40.49 -17.51 18.94
N ALA A 30 -40.02 -16.68 18.01
CA ALA A 30 -39.56 -17.14 16.68
C ALA A 30 -38.04 -17.34 16.57
N ALA A 31 -37.28 -17.15 17.65
CA ALA A 31 -35.82 -17.30 17.65
C ALA A 31 -35.34 -18.72 18.03
N ALA A 32 -36.26 -19.66 18.26
CA ALA A 32 -35.94 -20.99 18.80
C ALA A 32 -35.94 -22.12 17.75
N LEU A 33 -35.71 -21.83 16.46
CA LEU A 33 -35.54 -22.88 15.43
C LEU A 33 -34.09 -23.37 15.27
N PHE A 34 -33.11 -22.68 15.85
CA PHE A 34 -31.69 -23.06 15.81
C PHE A 34 -31.13 -23.44 17.19
N ASN A 35 -31.97 -23.53 18.21
CA ASN A 35 -31.55 -23.92 19.57
C ASN A 35 -31.71 -25.43 19.82
N ASP A 36 -31.68 -26.24 18.77
CA ASP A 36 -31.55 -27.70 18.87
C ASP A 36 -30.05 -28.07 18.74
N ASP A 37 -29.20 -27.31 19.42
CA ASP A 37 -27.80 -27.65 19.62
C ASP A 37 -27.73 -28.43 20.92
N ASP A 38 -27.66 -29.75 20.74
CA ASP A 38 -27.02 -30.79 21.55
C ASP A 38 -26.29 -30.25 22.81
N SER A 39 -27.05 -29.78 23.79
CA SER A 39 -26.53 -29.57 25.14
C SER A 39 -26.43 -30.94 25.79
N ASP A 40 -25.34 -31.62 25.46
CA ASP A 40 -24.73 -32.70 26.21
C ASP A 40 -24.31 -32.11 27.56
N ASP A 41 -25.27 -31.99 28.48
CA ASP A 41 -25.01 -31.62 29.87
C ASP A 41 -24.53 -32.91 30.55
N ASP A 42 -23.21 -32.95 30.77
CA ASP A 42 -22.44 -33.92 31.53
C ASP A 42 -23.06 -34.17 32.92
N ALA A 43 -24.08 -35.02 32.99
CA ALA A 43 -24.58 -35.61 34.22
C ALA A 43 -23.81 -36.91 34.48
N ASP A 44 -22.77 -36.77 35.30
CA ASP A 44 -21.93 -37.82 35.85
C ASP A 44 -22.72 -38.96 36.54
N GLU A 45 -22.29 -40.19 36.26
CA GLU A 45 -22.50 -41.44 37.00
C GLU A 45 -23.94 -41.87 37.41
N GLN A 46 -24.62 -42.62 36.53
CA GLN A 46 -25.29 -43.85 36.98
C GLN A 46 -25.35 -44.94 35.91
N ILE A 47 -24.93 -46.14 36.30
CA ILE A 47 -24.70 -47.32 35.46
C ILE A 47 -25.95 -47.74 34.66
N GLY A 48 -25.94 -47.45 33.36
CA GLY A 48 -26.04 -48.46 32.30
C GLY A 48 -27.31 -49.31 32.27
N GLY A 49 -28.43 -48.73 31.87
CA GLY A 49 -29.56 -49.51 31.38
C GLY A 49 -29.33 -49.96 29.92
N LYS A 50 -29.54 -51.25 29.61
CA LYS A 50 -29.57 -51.73 28.20
C LYS A 50 -30.48 -50.88 27.30
N ALA A 51 -31.50 -50.25 27.88
CA ALA A 51 -32.43 -49.37 27.19
C ALA A 51 -31.79 -48.06 26.68
N GLU A 52 -30.94 -47.39 27.46
CA GLU A 52 -30.28 -46.13 27.05
C GLU A 52 -29.23 -46.40 25.96
N VAL A 53 -28.43 -47.45 26.14
CA VAL A 53 -27.46 -47.89 25.11
C VAL A 53 -28.19 -48.25 23.80
N ASN A 54 -29.35 -48.89 23.88
CA ASN A 54 -30.18 -49.18 22.72
C ASN A 54 -30.73 -47.91 22.06
N GLN A 55 -31.10 -46.88 22.84
CA GLN A 55 -31.55 -45.60 22.28
C GLN A 55 -30.41 -44.83 21.60
N MET A 56 -29.21 -44.81 22.20
CA MET A 56 -28.01 -44.25 21.56
C MET A 56 -27.70 -44.96 20.24
N LEU A 57 -27.72 -46.30 20.22
CA LEU A 57 -27.51 -47.08 19.00
C LEU A 57 -28.58 -46.82 17.93
N LEU A 58 -29.84 -46.57 18.32
CA LEU A 58 -30.90 -46.21 17.39
C LEU A 58 -30.69 -44.80 16.80
N ARG A 59 -30.26 -43.84 17.61
CA ARG A 59 -29.92 -42.46 17.20
C ARG A 59 -28.70 -42.47 16.28
N GLU A 60 -27.67 -43.24 16.61
CA GLU A 60 -26.48 -43.41 15.77
C GLU A 60 -26.82 -44.13 14.45
N ALA A 61 -27.65 -45.18 14.49
CA ALA A 61 -28.12 -45.85 13.28
C ALA A 61 -28.94 -44.91 12.38
N ALA A 62 -29.77 -44.04 12.96
CA ALA A 62 -30.50 -43.01 12.23
C ALA A 62 -29.54 -41.95 11.63
N SER A 63 -28.58 -41.45 12.42
CA SER A 63 -27.56 -40.49 11.97
C SER A 63 -26.66 -41.07 10.86
N SER A 64 -26.28 -42.35 10.96
CA SER A 64 -25.48 -43.01 9.92
C SER A 64 -26.24 -43.15 8.59
N ARG A 65 -27.57 -43.30 8.65
CA ARG A 65 -28.42 -43.37 7.45
C ARG A 65 -28.58 -42.00 6.80
N THR A 66 -28.78 -40.96 7.61
CA THR A 66 -28.85 -39.59 7.08
C THR A 66 -27.52 -39.16 6.47
N ALA A 67 -26.40 -39.46 7.14
CA ALA A 67 -25.06 -39.20 6.59
C ALA A 67 -24.81 -39.88 5.24
N LYS A 68 -25.22 -41.15 5.09
CA LYS A 68 -25.12 -41.88 3.81
C LYS A 68 -26.01 -41.28 2.71
N ASN A 69 -27.20 -40.81 3.07
CA ASN A 69 -28.08 -40.15 2.11
C ASN A 69 -27.48 -38.82 1.66
N ILE A 70 -26.96 -38.03 2.59
CA ILE A 70 -26.26 -36.76 2.29
C ILE A 70 -25.05 -37.00 1.39
N GLN A 71 -24.21 -38.02 1.69
CA GLN A 71 -23.06 -38.35 0.84
C GLN A 71 -23.47 -38.69 -0.60
N ARG A 72 -24.53 -39.47 -0.79
CA ARG A 72 -25.06 -39.78 -2.13
C ARG A 72 -25.59 -38.55 -2.84
N GLU A 73 -26.20 -37.62 -2.12
CA GLU A 73 -26.68 -36.36 -2.68
C GLU A 73 -25.51 -35.44 -3.08
N LEU A 74 -24.46 -35.38 -2.26
CA LEU A 74 -23.22 -34.67 -2.56
C LEU A 74 -22.53 -35.25 -3.80
N GLU A 75 -22.41 -36.57 -3.90
CA GLU A 75 -21.82 -37.25 -5.06
C GLU A 75 -22.63 -36.97 -6.33
N LYS A 76 -23.96 -37.08 -6.27
CA LYS A 76 -24.83 -36.70 -7.39
C LYS A 76 -24.70 -35.24 -7.79
N ALA A 77 -24.53 -34.34 -6.83
CA ALA A 77 -24.32 -32.92 -7.08
C ALA A 77 -22.97 -32.68 -7.78
N GLN A 78 -21.91 -33.38 -7.36
CA GLN A 78 -20.58 -33.31 -7.99
C GLN A 78 -20.55 -33.94 -9.39
N GLU A 79 -21.30 -35.02 -9.62
CA GLU A 79 -21.44 -35.66 -10.94
C GLU A 79 -22.16 -34.75 -11.95
N GLN A 80 -23.15 -33.98 -11.48
CA GLN A 80 -23.87 -33.02 -12.33
C GLN A 80 -22.98 -31.82 -12.68
N ASP A 81 -22.25 -31.31 -11.71
CA ASP A 81 -21.32 -30.20 -11.89
C ASP A 81 -20.14 -30.28 -10.91
N PRO A 82 -18.90 -30.49 -11.38
CA PRO A 82 -17.73 -30.49 -10.52
C PRO A 82 -17.42 -29.12 -9.89
N SER A 83 -17.96 -28.02 -10.42
CA SER A 83 -17.76 -26.66 -9.92
C SER A 83 -18.74 -26.25 -8.81
N ILE A 84 -19.67 -27.13 -8.43
CA ILE A 84 -20.79 -26.80 -7.54
C ILE A 84 -20.38 -26.27 -6.16
N PHE A 85 -19.16 -26.58 -5.70
CA PHE A 85 -18.61 -26.10 -4.42
C PHE A 85 -17.49 -25.05 -4.59
N GLN A 86 -17.17 -24.62 -5.80
CA GLN A 86 -16.07 -23.67 -6.10
C GLN A 86 -16.48 -22.20 -5.88
N TYR A 87 -17.17 -21.89 -4.77
CA TYR A 87 -17.62 -20.53 -4.48
C TYR A 87 -16.46 -19.55 -4.22
N ASP A 88 -15.44 -20.01 -3.48
CA ASP A 88 -14.30 -19.18 -3.09
C ASP A 88 -13.40 -18.86 -4.30
N GLU A 89 -13.10 -19.88 -5.11
CA GLU A 89 -12.27 -19.75 -6.31
C GLU A 89 -12.84 -18.73 -7.31
N VAL A 90 -14.15 -18.77 -7.56
CA VAL A 90 -14.82 -17.82 -8.46
C VAL A 90 -14.81 -16.39 -7.88
N TYR A 91 -14.94 -16.25 -6.56
CA TYR A 91 -14.86 -14.95 -5.91
C TYR A 91 -13.44 -14.38 -5.98
N ASP A 92 -12.43 -15.19 -5.70
CA ASP A 92 -11.02 -14.83 -5.83
C ASP A 92 -10.69 -14.41 -7.26
N ASP A 93 -11.16 -15.16 -8.25
CA ASP A 93 -11.01 -14.80 -9.66
C ASP A 93 -11.68 -13.47 -9.99
N MET A 94 -12.90 -13.23 -9.49
CA MET A 94 -13.58 -11.94 -9.65
C MET A 94 -12.85 -10.80 -8.93
N ALA A 95 -12.31 -11.03 -7.74
CA ALA A 95 -11.56 -10.05 -6.97
C ALA A 95 -10.26 -9.69 -7.69
N VAL A 96 -9.52 -10.69 -8.15
CA VAL A 96 -8.31 -10.54 -8.95
C VAL A 96 -8.62 -9.83 -10.28
N ALA A 97 -9.70 -10.21 -10.97
CA ALA A 97 -10.13 -9.56 -12.20
C ALA A 97 -10.52 -8.10 -11.97
N ARG A 98 -11.22 -7.78 -10.89
CA ARG A 98 -11.55 -6.40 -10.50
C ARG A 98 -10.28 -5.58 -10.27
N VAL A 99 -9.32 -6.11 -9.51
CA VAL A 99 -8.03 -5.46 -9.28
C VAL A 99 -7.27 -5.25 -10.58
N LYS A 100 -7.21 -6.26 -11.45
CA LYS A 100 -6.54 -6.16 -12.76
C LYS A 100 -7.22 -5.18 -13.70
N SER A 101 -8.55 -5.10 -13.67
CA SER A 101 -9.35 -4.18 -14.49
C SER A 101 -9.35 -2.73 -13.97
N ASP A 102 -8.92 -2.50 -12.73
CA ASP A 102 -8.83 -1.15 -12.18
C ASP A 102 -7.68 -0.41 -12.90
N PRO A 103 -7.95 0.71 -13.60
CA PRO A 103 -6.90 1.50 -14.24
C PRO A 103 -5.85 2.03 -13.25
N ARG A 104 -6.12 2.01 -11.93
CA ARG A 104 -5.09 2.26 -10.90
C ARG A 104 -4.01 1.18 -10.87
N PHE A 105 -4.38 -0.07 -11.07
CA PHE A 105 -3.46 -1.20 -11.00
C PHE A 105 -2.49 -1.18 -12.17
N GLU A 106 -2.98 -0.93 -13.40
CA GLU A 106 -2.12 -0.69 -14.56
C GLU A 106 -1.23 0.54 -14.37
N ARG A 107 -1.75 1.62 -13.78
CA ARG A 107 -0.94 2.81 -13.42
C ARG A 107 0.10 2.53 -12.34
N TYR A 108 -0.08 1.50 -11.51
CA TYR A 108 0.89 1.12 -10.50
C TYR A 108 1.95 0.17 -11.06
N GLN A 109 1.56 -0.77 -11.93
CA GLN A 109 2.47 -1.72 -12.56
C GLN A 109 3.30 -1.09 -13.70
N HIS A 110 2.65 -0.30 -14.56
CA HIS A 110 3.26 0.28 -15.76
C HIS A 110 3.45 1.79 -15.69
N GLY A 111 2.82 2.47 -14.74
CA GLY A 111 3.12 3.86 -14.49
C GLY A 111 4.51 3.96 -13.88
N LYS A 112 5.45 4.54 -14.65
CA LYS A 112 6.71 5.09 -14.12
C LYS A 112 6.40 5.70 -12.77
N LYS A 113 7.01 5.18 -11.69
CA LYS A 113 6.80 5.65 -10.31
C LYS A 113 6.72 7.17 -10.36
N LYS A 114 5.52 7.72 -10.15
CA LYS A 114 5.32 9.17 -10.27
C LYS A 114 6.06 9.80 -9.10
N GLU A 115 7.31 10.16 -9.33
CA GLU A 115 8.04 10.98 -8.40
C GLU A 115 7.26 12.29 -8.23
N PRO A 116 7.07 12.75 -6.99
CA PRO A 116 6.37 13.99 -6.75
C PRO A 116 7.13 15.15 -7.38
N LYS A 117 6.37 16.08 -7.95
CA LYS A 117 6.83 17.16 -8.84
C LYS A 117 8.05 17.96 -8.33
N TYR A 118 8.23 18.07 -7.01
CA TYR A 118 9.21 18.97 -6.39
C TYR A 118 10.32 18.29 -5.59
N ILE A 119 10.26 16.98 -5.29
CA ILE A 119 11.27 16.35 -4.41
C ILE A 119 12.66 16.42 -5.01
N ALA A 120 12.80 16.20 -6.32
CA ALA A 120 14.10 16.30 -6.99
C ALA A 120 14.74 17.69 -6.84
N GLN A 121 13.93 18.75 -6.93
CA GLN A 121 14.40 20.14 -6.78
C GLN A 121 14.80 20.45 -5.34
N LEU A 122 14.02 19.98 -4.37
CA LEU A 122 14.35 20.14 -2.94
C LEU A 122 15.66 19.44 -2.58
N LEU A 123 15.86 18.21 -3.07
CA LEU A 123 17.09 17.47 -2.87
C LEU A 123 18.29 18.15 -3.54
N ARG A 124 18.12 18.69 -4.75
CA ARG A 124 19.17 19.47 -5.43
C ARG A 124 19.52 20.73 -4.63
N ALA A 125 18.54 21.52 -4.22
CA ALA A 125 18.76 22.73 -3.43
C ALA A 125 19.45 22.44 -2.08
N ALA A 126 19.07 21.36 -1.41
CA ALA A 126 19.74 20.93 -0.18
C ALA A 126 21.22 20.58 -0.42
N LYS A 127 21.53 19.88 -1.51
CA LYS A 127 22.92 19.58 -1.90
C LYS A 127 23.71 20.84 -2.23
N GLU A 128 23.12 21.79 -2.95
CA GLU A 128 23.76 23.06 -3.26
C GLU A 128 24.04 23.92 -2.03
N ARG A 129 23.13 23.93 -1.04
CA ARG A 129 23.36 24.63 0.24
C ARG A 129 24.54 24.04 0.99
N LYS A 130 24.58 22.70 1.12
CA LYS A 130 25.72 22.00 1.75
C LYS A 130 27.04 22.38 1.07
N ARG A 131 27.11 22.28 -0.26
CA ARG A 131 28.31 22.68 -1.02
C ARG A 131 28.72 24.13 -0.76
N ARG A 132 27.76 25.07 -0.75
CA ARG A 132 28.04 26.48 -0.46
C ARG A 132 28.52 26.73 0.97
N ASP A 133 27.94 26.03 1.94
CA ASP A 133 28.34 26.16 3.34
C ASP A 133 29.73 25.55 3.57
N ASP A 134 30.02 24.38 2.97
CA ASP A 134 31.34 23.76 3.00
C ASP A 134 32.40 24.70 2.39
N ALA A 135 32.12 25.27 1.22
CA ALA A 135 33.01 26.26 0.59
C ALA A 135 33.14 27.58 1.36
N ARG A 136 32.16 27.95 2.20
CA ARG A 136 32.27 29.11 3.10
C ARG A 136 33.24 28.80 4.25
N ILE A 137 33.07 27.64 4.87
CA ILE A 137 33.90 27.18 5.97
C ILE A 137 35.34 27.02 5.50
N GLU A 138 35.55 26.42 4.32
CA GLU A 138 36.89 26.24 3.77
C GLU A 138 37.60 27.56 3.48
N ARG A 139 36.93 28.52 2.82
CA ARG A 139 37.51 29.85 2.58
C ARG A 139 37.78 30.63 3.87
N ALA A 140 36.93 30.48 4.88
CA ALA A 140 37.16 31.08 6.19
C ALA A 140 38.42 30.47 6.85
N ALA A 141 38.54 29.15 6.83
CA ALA A 141 39.70 28.45 7.38
C ALA A 141 41.01 28.75 6.62
N GLN A 142 40.95 28.95 5.29
CA GLN A 142 42.11 29.38 4.51
C GLN A 142 42.54 30.81 4.88
N ARG A 143 41.58 31.73 5.03
CA ARG A 143 41.86 33.11 5.44
C ARG A 143 42.50 33.18 6.82
N GLU A 144 41.97 32.45 7.80
CA GLU A 144 42.55 32.37 9.14
C GLU A 144 44.00 31.83 9.09
N ARG A 145 44.29 30.86 8.21
CA ARG A 145 45.66 30.35 8.03
C ARG A 145 46.60 31.32 7.32
N GLU A 146 46.12 32.10 6.37
CA GLU A 146 46.93 33.14 5.71
C GLU A 146 47.27 34.25 6.71
N GLU A 147 46.30 34.67 7.53
CA GLU A 147 46.48 35.67 8.59
C GLU A 147 47.44 35.18 9.71
N GLU A 148 47.34 33.92 10.13
CA GLU A 148 48.30 33.32 11.09
C GLU A 148 49.65 33.01 10.44
N GLY A 149 49.69 32.70 9.15
CA GLY A 149 50.91 32.36 8.41
C GLY A 149 51.92 33.51 8.36
N ASP A 150 51.43 34.76 8.35
CA ASP A 150 52.26 35.97 8.43
C ASP A 150 53.07 36.03 9.75
N GLU A 151 52.56 35.45 10.84
CA GLU A 151 53.26 35.39 12.14
C GLU A 151 54.35 34.29 12.18
N PHE A 152 54.31 33.34 11.24
CA PHE A 152 55.22 32.19 11.20
C PHE A 152 56.12 32.17 9.95
N ALA A 153 56.17 33.27 9.18
CA ALA A 153 56.97 33.40 7.96
C ALA A 153 58.48 33.15 8.16
N ASP A 154 59.00 33.39 9.37
CA ASP A 154 60.42 33.18 9.72
C ASP A 154 60.77 31.70 10.02
N LYS A 155 59.79 30.78 10.06
CA LYS A 155 60.01 29.36 10.40
C LYS A 155 59.85 28.46 9.18
N GLU A 156 60.60 27.35 9.16
CA GLU A 156 60.55 26.39 8.05
C GLU A 156 59.18 25.67 7.98
N GLU A 157 58.52 25.74 6.82
CA GLU A 157 57.21 25.09 6.59
C GLU A 157 57.38 23.65 6.08
N PHE A 158 57.05 22.67 6.92
CA PHE A 158 57.12 21.25 6.55
C PHE A 158 55.75 20.72 6.11
N VAL A 159 55.55 20.67 4.80
CA VAL A 159 54.31 20.15 4.21
C VAL A 159 54.42 18.67 3.85
N THR A 160 53.53 17.84 4.38
CA THR A 160 53.43 16.41 4.05
C THR A 160 52.89 16.19 2.62
N GLU A 161 53.31 15.10 1.96
CA GLU A 161 52.87 14.79 0.58
C GLU A 161 51.34 14.73 0.44
N ALA A 162 50.63 14.27 1.46
CA ALA A 162 49.18 14.21 1.49
C ALA A 162 48.53 15.61 1.47
N TYR A 163 49.12 16.59 2.16
CA TYR A 163 48.61 17.97 2.15
C TYR A 163 48.93 18.69 0.83
N LYS A 164 50.10 18.44 0.24
CA LYS A 164 50.43 18.94 -1.11
C LYS A 164 49.42 18.48 -2.16
N LYS A 165 48.98 17.21 -2.08
CA LYS A 165 47.93 16.68 -2.96
C LYS A 165 46.58 17.37 -2.77
N LYS A 166 46.17 17.60 -1.51
CA LYS A 166 44.92 18.32 -1.21
C LYS A 166 44.95 19.78 -1.69
N LEU A 167 46.09 20.47 -1.54
CA LEU A 167 46.27 21.83 -2.07
C LEU A 167 46.14 21.89 -3.60
N LEU A 168 46.65 20.88 -4.31
CA LEU A 168 46.49 20.79 -5.76
C LEU A 168 45.04 20.51 -6.15
N GLU A 169 44.38 19.57 -5.46
CA GLU A 169 42.96 19.26 -5.68
C GLU A 169 42.08 20.50 -5.48
N ILE A 170 42.30 21.28 -4.41
CA ILE A 170 41.60 22.54 -4.16
C ILE A 170 41.85 23.53 -5.31
N LYS A 171 43.11 23.75 -5.71
CA LYS A 171 43.45 24.66 -6.82
C LYS A 171 42.80 24.24 -8.15
N GLU A 172 42.77 22.94 -8.44
CA GLU A 172 42.13 22.40 -9.64
C GLU A 172 40.62 22.59 -9.59
N THR A 173 39.98 22.31 -8.45
CA THR A 173 38.53 22.52 -8.29
C THR A 173 38.14 24.00 -8.41
N GLU A 174 38.91 24.92 -7.82
CA GLU A 174 38.67 26.35 -7.96
C GLU A 174 38.88 26.86 -9.39
N ALA A 175 39.86 26.32 -10.11
CA ALA A 175 40.08 26.66 -11.51
C ALA A 175 38.94 26.17 -12.40
N LEU A 176 38.44 24.95 -12.15
CA LEU A 176 37.29 24.40 -12.86
C LEU A 176 36.01 25.19 -12.55
N GLU A 177 35.74 25.51 -11.29
CA GLU A 177 34.57 26.34 -10.91
C GLU A 177 34.64 27.73 -11.58
N LYS A 178 35.81 28.36 -11.64
CA LYS A 178 35.99 29.64 -12.35
C LYS A 178 35.74 29.55 -13.86
N LEU A 179 36.10 28.42 -14.48
CA LEU A 179 35.84 28.19 -15.90
C LEU A 179 34.35 27.93 -16.16
N GLU A 180 33.68 27.13 -15.32
CA GLU A 180 32.23 26.89 -15.39
C GLU A 180 31.44 28.20 -15.18
N GLU A 181 31.83 29.02 -14.20
CA GLU A 181 31.22 30.33 -13.98
C GLU A 181 31.38 31.27 -15.19
N ALA A 182 32.56 31.26 -15.83
CA ALA A 182 32.78 32.04 -17.05
C ALA A 182 31.90 31.54 -18.21
N GLU A 183 31.75 30.23 -18.37
CA GLU A 183 30.93 29.62 -19.41
C GLU A 183 29.44 29.93 -19.18
N ASP A 184 28.92 29.77 -17.96
CA ASP A 184 27.53 30.07 -17.60
C ASP A 184 27.17 31.55 -17.79
N VAL A 185 28.10 32.47 -17.52
CA VAL A 185 27.89 33.90 -17.81
C VAL A 185 27.78 34.15 -19.32
N THR A 186 28.54 33.43 -20.16
CA THR A 186 28.43 33.56 -21.62
C THR A 186 27.14 32.97 -22.18
N THR A 187 26.67 31.83 -21.65
CA THR A 187 25.43 31.16 -22.11
C THR A 187 24.18 31.93 -21.70
N THR A 188 24.15 32.49 -20.49
CA THR A 188 23.04 33.33 -20.01
C THR A 188 22.97 34.66 -20.76
N THR A 189 24.10 35.30 -21.05
CA THR A 189 24.13 36.56 -21.82
C THR A 189 23.76 36.36 -23.29
N THR A 190 24.22 35.28 -23.94
CA THR A 190 23.80 34.92 -25.31
C THR A 190 22.33 34.54 -25.39
N THR A 191 21.80 33.76 -24.44
CA THR A 191 20.37 33.42 -24.40
C THR A 191 19.50 34.68 -24.20
N THR A 192 19.90 35.57 -23.29
CA THR A 192 19.20 36.85 -23.06
C THR A 192 19.26 37.77 -24.29
N ARG A 193 20.38 37.80 -25.02
CA ARG A 193 20.52 38.55 -26.28
C ARG A 193 19.67 37.95 -27.41
N ARG A 194 19.58 36.61 -27.51
CA ARG A 194 18.81 35.90 -28.53
C ARG A 194 17.29 36.05 -28.32
N CYS A 195 16.82 36.07 -27.07
CA CYS A 195 15.41 36.33 -26.76
C CYS A 195 15.00 37.80 -27.01
N LYS A 196 15.89 38.77 -26.80
CA LYS A 196 15.62 40.19 -27.12
C LYS A 196 15.46 40.46 -28.62
N HIS A 197 16.12 39.67 -29.48
CA HIS A 197 16.00 39.81 -30.93
C HIS A 197 14.75 39.14 -31.53
N LEU A 198 14.13 38.18 -30.81
CA LEU A 198 12.92 37.48 -31.25
C LEU A 198 11.59 38.15 -30.81
N VAL A 199 11.64 39.16 -29.95
CA VAL A 199 10.46 39.86 -29.39
C VAL A 199 10.21 41.20 -30.11
N PHE A 200 11.00 41.54 -31.13
CA PHE A 200 10.93 42.82 -31.84
C PHE A 200 10.50 42.70 -33.33
N PHE A 201 9.74 41.67 -33.67
CA PHE A 201 9.08 41.53 -34.97
C PHE A 201 7.60 41.18 -34.77
#